data_AF-A0A013V9C8-F1
#
_entry.id   AF-A0A013V9C8-F1
#
_cell.length_a   1.000
_cell.length_b   1.000
_cell.length_c   1.000
_cell.angle_alpha   90.00
_cell.angle_beta   90.00
_cell.angle_gamma   90.00
#
_symmetry.space_group_name_H-M   'P 1'
#
loop_
_entity.id
_entity.type
_entity.pdbx_description
1 polymer ?
#
loop_
_entity_poly.entity_id
_entity_poly.type
_entity_poly.pdbx_seq_one_letter_code
_entity_poly.pdbx_strand_id
1 'polypeptide(L)'
;DCRARLGDRACRVDMAGRRRVVRVTGVADAVVAIGGLTAGDYAFGTVRWMSGANAGLTQGVADNDAAHVTLTDPPAFAVAPGTLALLTQGCDRQLATCAGRFGNAVNFRGEPYLPGMDLLTRYPGA
;
A
#
# COMPACT_ATOMS: atom_id res chain seq x y z
N ASP A 1 -0.21 -6.54 -13.66
CA ASP A 1 0.41 -6.07 -12.40
C ASP A 1 1.90 -6.36 -12.30
N CYS A 2 2.61 -5.51 -11.56
CA CYS A 2 4.01 -5.69 -11.21
C CYS A 2 4.20 -6.87 -10.24
N ARG A 3 5.13 -7.77 -10.54
CA ARG A 3 5.46 -8.90 -9.64
C ARG A 3 6.36 -8.51 -8.46
N ALA A 4 7.09 -7.41 -8.54
CA ALA A 4 7.95 -6.94 -7.44
C ALA A 4 7.12 -6.40 -6.26
N ARG A 5 7.66 -6.53 -5.05
CA ARG A 5 7.15 -5.85 -3.85
C ARG A 5 7.80 -4.48 -3.74
N LEU A 6 7.02 -3.47 -3.34
CA LEU A 6 7.53 -2.12 -3.15
C LEU A 6 8.75 -2.12 -2.20
N GLY A 7 9.88 -1.61 -2.69
CA GLY A 7 11.14 -1.54 -1.94
C GLY A 7 11.94 -2.84 -1.82
N ASP A 8 11.55 -3.92 -2.50
CA ASP A 8 12.39 -5.12 -2.59
C ASP A 8 13.58 -4.95 -3.56
N ARG A 9 14.41 -5.99 -3.70
CA ARG A 9 15.60 -5.98 -4.57
C ARG A 9 15.27 -5.77 -6.06
N ALA A 10 14.08 -6.18 -6.50
CA ALA A 10 13.64 -6.06 -7.88
C ALA A 10 13.03 -4.68 -8.16
N CYS A 11 12.35 -4.08 -7.17
CA CYS A 11 11.70 -2.78 -7.22
C CYS A 11 12.68 -1.63 -6.97
N ARG A 12 13.54 -1.73 -5.94
CA ARG A 12 14.59 -0.75 -5.58
C ARG A 12 14.12 0.66 -5.20
N VAL A 13 12.81 0.89 -5.07
CA VAL A 13 12.29 2.17 -4.54
C VAL A 13 12.82 2.35 -3.11
N ASP A 14 13.40 3.51 -2.84
CA ASP A 14 13.80 3.88 -1.48
C ASP A 14 12.57 4.05 -0.58
N MET A 15 12.58 3.35 0.54
CA MET A 15 11.49 3.32 1.52
C MET A 15 11.71 4.26 2.70
N ALA A 16 12.87 4.90 2.83
CA ALA A 16 13.17 5.79 3.96
C ALA A 16 12.14 6.93 4.09
N GLY A 17 11.80 7.59 2.98
CA GLY A 17 10.76 8.65 2.93
C GLY A 17 9.32 8.15 2.80
N ARG A 18 9.11 6.83 2.78
CA ARG A 18 7.80 6.19 2.51
C ARG A 18 7.27 5.39 3.70
N ARG A 19 7.93 5.55 4.84
CA ARG A 19 7.54 5.01 6.13
C ARG A 19 7.43 6.17 7.10
N ARG A 20 6.36 6.19 7.87
CA ARG A 20 6.10 7.25 8.84
C ARG A 20 5.64 6.64 10.15
N VAL A 21 6.30 7.03 11.24
CA VAL A 21 5.77 6.78 12.57
C VAL A 21 4.66 7.78 12.84
N VAL A 22 3.50 7.28 13.24
CA VAL A 22 2.30 8.07 13.49
C VAL A 22 1.72 7.73 14.85
N ARG A 23 0.95 8.66 15.39
CA ARG A 23 0.20 8.50 16.62
C ARG A 23 -1.28 8.39 16.29
N VAL A 24 -1.91 7.32 16.77
CA VAL A 24 -3.35 7.10 16.59
C VAL A 24 -4.13 7.93 17.59
N THR A 25 -5.19 8.60 17.13
CA THR A 25 -6.09 9.38 17.99
C THR A 25 -7.38 8.66 18.33
N GLY A 26 -7.76 7.65 17.55
CA GLY A 26 -8.91 6.79 17.80
C GLY A 26 -9.04 5.69 16.77
N VAL A 27 -9.81 4.65 17.08
CA VAL A 27 -10.17 3.57 16.15
C VAL A 27 -11.65 3.26 16.32
N ALA A 28 -12.35 3.16 15.19
CA ALA A 28 -13.71 2.65 15.10
C ALA A 28 -13.74 1.55 14.03
N ASP A 29 -14.03 0.31 14.43
CA ASP A 29 -13.92 -0.88 13.59
C ASP A 29 -12.54 -0.99 12.90
N ALA A 30 -12.50 -0.91 11.57
CA ALA A 30 -11.29 -0.92 10.77
C ALA A 30 -10.76 0.48 10.43
N VAL A 31 -11.41 1.56 10.88
CA VAL A 31 -11.03 2.95 10.57
C VAL A 31 -10.19 3.52 11.70
N VAL A 32 -8.95 3.88 11.38
CA VAL A 32 -7.96 4.42 12.32
C VAL A 32 -7.78 5.91 12.05
N ALA A 33 -8.01 6.74 13.05
CA ALA A 33 -7.82 8.19 12.96
C ALA A 33 -6.34 8.56 13.12
N ILE A 34 -5.76 9.13 12.05
CA ILE A 34 -4.36 9.50 11.91
C ILE A 34 -4.31 10.78 11.07
N GLY A 35 -4.06 11.93 11.71
CA GLY A 35 -4.04 13.22 11.02
C GLY A 35 -2.80 13.46 10.16
N GLY A 36 -2.96 14.31 9.12
CA GLY A 36 -1.87 14.87 8.33
C GLY A 36 -1.31 13.90 7.29
N LEU A 37 -2.16 13.05 6.72
CA LEU A 37 -1.83 12.13 5.64
C LEU A 37 -2.13 12.77 4.27
N THR A 38 -1.53 12.22 3.23
CA THR A 38 -1.93 12.48 1.84
C THR A 38 -2.89 11.37 1.42
N ALA A 39 -4.07 11.73 0.91
CA ALA A 39 -5.06 10.76 0.48
C ALA A 39 -4.49 9.79 -0.57
N GLY A 40 -4.81 8.50 -0.44
CA GLY A 40 -4.37 7.43 -1.35
C GLY A 40 -2.90 7.00 -1.24
N ASP A 41 -2.05 7.67 -0.47
CA ASP A 41 -0.63 7.30 -0.37
C ASP A 41 -0.40 5.93 0.33
N TYR A 42 -1.31 5.52 1.18
CA TYR A 42 -1.19 4.33 2.01
C TYR A 42 -2.10 3.18 1.56
N ALA A 43 -2.94 3.37 0.54
CA ALA A 43 -3.70 2.29 -0.09
C ALA A 43 -2.76 1.15 -0.54
N PHE A 44 -3.12 -0.10 -0.24
CA PHE A 44 -2.30 -1.31 -0.43
C PHE A 44 -1.00 -1.33 0.39
N GLY A 45 -0.89 -0.44 1.38
CA GLY A 45 0.23 -0.32 2.28
C GLY A 45 0.07 -1.22 3.51
N THR A 46 0.83 -0.91 4.55
CA THR A 46 0.74 -1.63 5.83
C THR A 46 0.84 -0.68 7.01
N VAL A 47 0.18 -1.07 8.10
CA VAL A 47 0.38 -0.50 9.43
C VAL A 47 1.03 -1.55 10.31
N ARG A 48 2.13 -1.21 10.98
CA ARG A 48 2.72 -2.05 12.03
C ARG A 48 2.59 -1.35 13.37
N TRP A 49 1.91 -1.98 14.31
CA TRP A 49 1.70 -1.45 15.65
C TRP A 49 3.01 -1.51 16.45
N MET A 50 3.41 -0.39 17.05
CA MET A 50 4.68 -0.26 17.78
C MET A 50 4.50 -0.28 19.30
N SER A 51 3.28 -0.02 19.79
CA SER A 51 2.96 -0.02 21.21
C SER A 51 1.54 -0.53 21.46
N GLY A 52 1.18 -0.72 22.74
CA GLY A 52 -0.13 -1.20 23.15
C GLY A 52 -0.33 -2.71 22.95
N ALA A 53 -1.58 -3.17 23.08
CA ALA A 53 -1.93 -4.59 23.03
C ALA A 53 -1.67 -5.26 21.67
N ASN A 54 -1.65 -4.48 20.59
CA ASN A 54 -1.38 -4.98 19.24
C ASN A 54 0.11 -4.92 18.86
N ALA A 55 1.02 -4.52 19.76
CA ALA A 55 2.43 -4.30 19.43
C ALA A 55 3.07 -5.51 18.72
N GLY A 56 3.74 -5.25 17.60
CA GLY A 56 4.36 -6.28 16.75
C GLY A 56 3.46 -6.81 15.64
N LEU A 57 2.13 -6.65 15.74
CA LEU A 57 1.21 -7.04 14.67
C LEU A 57 1.30 -6.07 13.48
N THR A 58 1.12 -6.61 12.28
CA THR A 58 1.08 -5.85 11.03
C THR A 58 -0.22 -6.13 10.30
N GLN A 59 -0.88 -5.09 9.79
CA GLN A 59 -2.14 -5.20 9.05
C GLN A 59 -2.06 -4.48 7.71
N GLY A 60 -2.87 -4.94 6.76
CA GLY A 60 -3.04 -4.30 5.45
C GLY A 60 -3.85 -3.01 5.55
N VAL A 61 -3.50 -2.04 4.71
CA VAL A 61 -4.28 -0.82 4.51
C VAL A 61 -5.07 -0.97 3.22
N ALA A 62 -6.40 -0.86 3.32
CA ALA A 62 -7.28 -0.86 2.16
C ALA A 62 -7.21 0.49 1.43
N ASP A 63 -7.37 1.59 2.18
CA ASP A 63 -7.31 2.95 1.65
C ASP A 63 -7.03 3.98 2.77
N ASN A 64 -6.79 5.23 2.41
CA ASN A 64 -6.68 6.33 3.36
C ASN A 64 -7.13 7.68 2.77
N ASP A 65 -7.69 8.53 3.63
CA ASP A 65 -7.87 9.95 3.34
C ASP A 65 -6.79 10.78 4.09
N ALA A 66 -7.01 12.08 4.27
CA ALA A 66 -6.07 12.97 4.94
C ALA A 66 -6.01 12.82 6.48
N ALA A 67 -7.00 12.19 7.09
CA ALA A 67 -7.20 12.07 8.53
C ALA A 67 -7.49 10.63 9.01
N HIS A 68 -7.74 9.68 8.09
CA HIS A 68 -8.10 8.31 8.42
C HIS A 68 -7.37 7.31 7.52
N VAL A 69 -7.12 6.13 8.09
CA VAL A 69 -6.64 4.94 7.40
C VAL A 69 -7.66 3.84 7.61
N THR A 70 -8.15 3.26 6.53
CA THR A 70 -9.04 2.10 6.55
C THR A 70 -8.20 0.84 6.42
N LEU A 71 -8.25 -0.02 7.43
CA LEU A 71 -7.57 -1.30 7.43
C LEU A 71 -8.37 -2.34 6.66
N THR A 72 -7.68 -3.36 6.15
CA THR A 72 -8.34 -4.50 5.49
C THR A 72 -9.18 -5.31 6.47
N ASP A 73 -8.74 -5.39 7.73
CA ASP A 73 -9.43 -6.08 8.82
C ASP A 73 -9.34 -5.23 10.10
N PRO A 74 -10.34 -5.30 11.00
CA PRO A 74 -10.27 -4.65 12.30
C PRO A 74 -9.04 -5.11 13.12
N PRO A 75 -8.46 -4.25 13.97
CA PRO A 75 -7.39 -4.66 14.88
C PRO A 75 -7.81 -5.82 15.80
N ALA A 76 -6.89 -6.74 16.09
CA ALA A 76 -7.17 -7.91 16.93
C ALA A 76 -7.56 -7.53 18.37
N PHE A 77 -6.99 -6.45 18.89
CA PHE A 77 -7.29 -5.90 20.21
C PHE A 77 -7.65 -4.42 20.11
N ALA A 78 -8.34 -3.90 21.12
CA ALA A 78 -8.64 -2.47 21.22
C ALA A 78 -7.36 -1.61 21.16
N VAL A 79 -7.39 -0.55 20.36
CA VAL A 79 -6.29 0.39 20.20
C VAL A 79 -6.59 1.65 20.99
N ALA A 80 -5.76 1.94 22.00
CA ALA A 80 -5.90 3.16 22.80
C ALA A 80 -5.39 4.39 22.03
N PRO A 81 -6.01 5.58 22.21
CA PRO A 81 -5.43 6.84 21.75
C PRO A 81 -3.99 7.02 22.28
N GLY A 82 -3.13 7.58 21.46
CA GLY A 82 -1.70 7.72 21.76
C GLY A 82 -0.84 6.54 21.32
N THR A 83 -1.43 5.43 20.86
CA THR A 83 -0.69 4.28 20.31
C THR A 83 0.18 4.71 19.13
N LEU A 84 1.42 4.23 19.11
CA LEU A 84 2.35 4.46 18.01
C LEU A 84 2.23 3.34 16.98
N ALA A 85 2.26 3.72 15.71
CA ALA A 85 2.26 2.79 14.59
C ALA A 85 3.22 3.26 13.50
N LEU A 86 3.80 2.31 12.77
CA LEU A 86 4.59 2.55 11.57
C LEU A 86 3.70 2.34 10.35
N LEU A 87 3.31 3.41 9.69
CA LEU A 87 2.65 3.36 8.40
C LEU A 87 3.69 3.24 7.29
N THR A 88 3.43 2.37 6.31
CA THR A 88 4.22 2.21 5.10
C THR A 88 3.33 2.45 3.90
N GLN A 89 3.74 3.35 3.00
CA GLN A 89 3.03 3.60 1.74
C GLN A 89 2.85 2.30 0.94
N GLY A 90 1.74 2.20 0.22
CA GLY A 90 1.45 1.05 -0.63
C GLY A 90 1.71 1.29 -2.11
N CYS A 91 1.57 0.23 -2.89
CA CYS A 91 1.74 0.21 -4.34
C CYS A 91 0.61 -0.63 -4.95
N ASP A 92 -0.14 -0.03 -5.88
CA ASP A 92 -1.21 -0.65 -6.64
C ASP A 92 -0.70 -1.62 -7.74
N ARG A 93 0.62 -1.70 -7.90
CA ARG A 93 1.33 -2.56 -8.86
C ARG A 93 1.06 -2.20 -10.33
N GLN A 94 0.55 -1.00 -10.61
CA GLN A 94 0.32 -0.52 -11.97
C GLN A 94 1.52 0.26 -12.52
N LEU A 95 1.77 0.16 -13.83
CA LEU A 95 2.89 0.86 -14.48
C LEU A 95 2.72 2.38 -14.39
N ALA A 96 1.50 2.89 -14.58
CA ALA A 96 1.21 4.32 -14.54
C ALA A 96 1.60 4.93 -13.18
N THR A 97 1.18 4.31 -12.08
CA THR A 97 1.54 4.70 -10.71
C THR A 97 3.04 4.49 -10.45
N CYS A 98 3.63 3.39 -10.93
CA CYS A 98 5.07 3.15 -10.81
C CYS A 98 5.91 4.27 -11.46
N ALA A 99 5.50 4.72 -12.65
CA ALA A 99 6.15 5.81 -13.37
C ALA A 99 5.89 7.18 -12.71
N GLY A 100 4.63 7.51 -12.43
CA GLY A 100 4.23 8.83 -11.94
C GLY A 100 4.60 9.08 -10.48
N ARG A 101 4.27 8.14 -9.58
CA ARG A 101 4.43 8.33 -8.12
C ARG A 101 5.83 7.95 -7.62
N PHE A 102 6.46 6.97 -8.26
CA PHE A 102 7.74 6.43 -7.82
C PHE A 102 8.91 6.73 -8.77
N GLY A 103 8.65 7.22 -9.99
CA GLY A 103 9.70 7.43 -10.99
C GLY A 103 10.42 6.13 -11.38
N ASN A 104 9.77 4.97 -11.21
CA ASN A 104 10.45 3.67 -11.15
C ASN A 104 9.99 2.69 -12.25
N ALA A 105 9.57 3.22 -13.40
CA ALA A 105 9.17 2.40 -14.55
C ALA A 105 10.26 1.42 -15.00
N VAL A 106 11.54 1.81 -14.91
CA VAL A 106 12.70 0.99 -15.31
C VAL A 106 12.82 -0.33 -14.54
N ASN A 107 12.33 -0.37 -13.30
CA ASN A 107 12.36 -1.57 -12.46
C ASN A 107 11.01 -2.30 -12.40
N PHE A 108 10.05 -1.92 -13.25
CA PHE A 108 8.74 -2.57 -13.31
C PHE A 108 8.88 -4.03 -13.77
N ARG A 109 8.24 -4.96 -13.05
CA ARG A 109 8.33 -6.42 -13.27
C ARG A 109 6.99 -7.03 -13.68
N GLY A 110 6.22 -6.31 -14.48
CA GLY A 110 5.00 -6.82 -15.10
C GLY A 110 5.08 -6.75 -16.61
N GLU A 111 4.05 -7.25 -17.27
CA GLU A 111 3.94 -7.28 -18.73
C GLU A 111 2.71 -6.46 -19.17
N PRO A 112 2.79 -5.12 -19.17
CA PRO A 112 1.62 -4.26 -19.37
C PRO A 112 1.12 -4.24 -20.83
N TYR A 113 1.97 -4.68 -21.76
CA TYR A 113 1.68 -4.66 -23.20
C TYR A 113 1.54 -6.05 -23.81
N LEU A 114 1.52 -7.11 -23.00
CA LEU A 114 1.29 -8.44 -23.53
C LEU A 114 -0.17 -8.50 -24.00
N PRO A 115 -0.43 -8.66 -25.32
CA PRO A 115 -1.78 -8.87 -25.77
C PRO A 115 -2.31 -10.15 -25.12
N GLY A 116 -3.52 -10.10 -24.58
CA GLY A 116 -4.18 -11.30 -24.08
C GLY A 116 -4.28 -12.37 -25.17
N MET A 117 -4.54 -13.62 -24.78
CA MET A 117 -4.64 -14.78 -25.70
C MET A 117 -5.70 -14.61 -26.83
N ASP A 118 -6.46 -13.53 -26.82
CA ASP A 118 -7.45 -13.15 -27.85
C ASP A 118 -6.81 -12.70 -29.19
N LEU A 119 -5.48 -12.68 -29.28
CA LEU A 119 -4.74 -12.45 -30.53
C LEU A 119 -4.37 -13.75 -31.27
N LEU A 120 -4.58 -14.93 -30.68
CA LEU A 120 -4.32 -16.23 -31.33
C LEU A 120 -5.49 -16.72 -32.21
N THR A 121 -6.67 -16.09 -32.14
CA THR A 121 -7.88 -16.48 -32.90
C THR A 121 -8.14 -15.59 -34.13
N ARG A 122 -7.34 -14.56 -34.37
CA ARG A 122 -7.42 -13.80 -35.63
C ARG A 122 -6.64 -14.54 -36.72
N TYR A 123 -7.29 -15.52 -37.35
CA TYR A 123 -6.87 -16.02 -38.66
C TYR A 123 -7.14 -14.92 -39.70
N PRO A 124 -6.12 -14.36 -40.37
CA PRO A 124 -6.35 -13.49 -41.52
C PRO A 124 -6.62 -14.40 -42.74
N GLY A 125 -7.89 -14.59 -43.08
CA GLY A 125 -8.28 -15.10 -44.40
C GLY A 125 -9.29 -16.26 -44.40
N ALA A 126 -10.56 -15.99 -44.16
CA ALA A 126 -11.65 -16.71 -44.80
C ALA A 126 -12.69 -15.69 -45.24
#